data_AF-A0A2C9LFQ1-F1
#
_entry.id   AF-A0A2C9LFQ1-F1
#
_cell.length_a   1.000
_cell.length_b   1.000
_cell.length_c   1.000
_cell.angle_alpha   90.00
_cell.angle_beta   90.00
_cell.angle_gamma   90.00
#
_symmetry.space_group_name_H-M   'P 1'
#
loop_
_entity.id
_entity.type
_entity.pdbx_description
1 polymer ?
#
loop_
_entity_poly.entity_id
_entity_poly.type
_entity_poly.pdbx_seq_one_letter_code
_entity_poly.pdbx_strand_id
1 'polypeptide(L)'
;MCGGVEIRTIYAGHRQAKACLISRLSCERAGTRFNVRGTNDDGNVANFVETEQVIFLDEEIASFVQTRGSIPLFWEQPGIQVMLHITEFQKFL
;
A
#
# COMPACT_ATOMS: atom_id res chain seq x y z
N MET A 1 1.62 10.43 8.24
CA MET A 1 1.68 8.98 7.94
C MET A 1 0.72 8.27 8.87
N CYS A 2 -0.30 7.58 8.35
CA CYS A 2 -1.23 6.75 9.14
C CYS A 2 -0.88 5.26 9.09
N GLY A 3 0.40 4.93 8.91
CA GLY A 3 0.89 3.55 8.97
C GLY A 3 1.55 3.22 10.31
N GLY A 4 2.52 2.31 10.31
CA GLY A 4 3.13 1.78 11.53
C GLY A 4 4.64 1.67 11.42
N VAL A 5 5.31 1.66 12.57
CA VAL A 5 6.74 1.40 12.69
C VAL A 5 6.94 0.36 13.78
N GLU A 6 7.67 -0.70 13.46
CA GLU A 6 8.08 -1.71 14.42
C GLU A 6 9.57 -1.97 14.29
N ILE A 7 10.28 -2.03 15.42
CA ILE A 7 11.71 -2.35 15.46
C ILE A 7 11.90 -3.54 16.39
N ARG A 8 12.58 -4.57 15.91
CA ARG A 8 12.89 -5.78 16.66
C ARG A 8 14.36 -6.14 16.53
N THR A 9 14.94 -6.61 17.63
CA THR A 9 16.21 -7.32 17.59
C THR A 9 15.96 -8.71 17.02
N ILE A 10 16.74 -9.09 16.01
CA ILE A 10 16.72 -10.41 15.38
C ILE A 10 18.13 -11.01 15.41
N TYR A 11 18.26 -12.30 15.10
CA TYR A 11 19.55 -12.97 15.00
C TYR A 11 19.69 -13.61 13.62
N ALA A 12 20.81 -13.32 12.95
CA ALA A 12 21.20 -13.93 11.69
C ALA A 12 22.39 -14.86 11.97
N GLY A 13 22.10 -16.13 12.26
CA GLY A 13 23.09 -17.05 12.82
C GLY A 13 23.55 -16.59 14.21
N HIS A 14 24.85 -16.31 14.35
CA HIS A 14 25.45 -15.82 15.60
C HIS A 14 25.51 -14.29 15.69
N ARG A 15 25.13 -13.57 14.62
CA ARG A 15 25.15 -12.10 14.58
C ARG A 15 23.81 -11.55 15.06
N GLN A 16 23.86 -10.51 15.90
CA GLN A 16 22.69 -9.75 16.29
C GLN A 16 22.41 -8.67 15.24
N ALA A 17 21.15 -8.51 14.85
CA ALA A 17 20.72 -7.49 13.90
C ALA A 17 19.49 -6.74 14.44
N LYS A 18 19.19 -5.59 13.86
CA LYS A 18 17.89 -4.92 14.04
C LYS A 18 17.09 -4.99 12.75
N ALA A 19 15.86 -5.48 12.85
CA ALA A 19 14.88 -5.37 11.79
C ALA A 19 13.93 -4.22 12.10
N CYS A 20 13.74 -3.33 11.15
CA CYS A 20 12.74 -2.28 11.17
C CYS A 20 11.72 -2.58 10.07
N LEU A 21 10.43 -2.51 10.42
CA LEU A 21 9.33 -2.59 9.47
C LEU A 21 8.57 -1.27 9.53
N ILE A 22 8.56 -0.53 8.42
CA ILE A 22 7.91 0.77 8.29
C ILE A 22 6.80 0.62 7.26
N SER A 23 5.57 0.96 7.60
CA SER A 23 4.47 1.06 6.64
C SER A 23 3.97 2.48 6.55
N ARG A 24 3.74 2.97 5.33
CA ARG A 24 3.33 4.34 5.03
C ARG A 24 2.09 4.30 4.14
N LEU A 25 0.94 4.74 4.66
CA LEU A 25 -0.28 4.93 3.88
C LEU A 25 -0.27 6.34 3.27
N SER A 26 -0.42 6.41 1.95
CA SER A 26 -0.56 7.66 1.20
C SER A 26 -1.87 8.37 1.56
N CYS A 27 -1.80 9.70 1.68
CA CYS A 27 -2.94 10.57 1.88
C CYS A 27 -3.57 11.05 0.56
N GLU A 28 -2.91 10.87 -0.58
CA GLU A 28 -3.32 11.43 -1.87
C GLU A 28 -4.69 10.92 -2.33
N ARG A 29 -5.04 9.67 -2.00
CA ARG A 29 -6.35 9.07 -2.28
C ARG A 29 -6.76 8.08 -1.19
N ALA A 30 -6.83 8.57 0.04
CA ALA A 30 -7.30 7.78 1.19
C ALA A 30 -8.84 7.71 1.23
N GLY A 31 -9.40 6.57 1.63
CA GLY A 31 -10.85 6.46 1.85
C GLY A 31 -11.31 5.04 2.15
N THR A 32 -12.58 4.90 2.51
CA THR A 32 -13.13 3.59 2.86
C THR A 32 -13.17 2.67 1.64
N ARG A 33 -12.98 1.36 1.86
CA ARG A 33 -12.82 0.33 0.81
C ARG A 33 -13.96 0.26 -0.21
N PHE A 34 -15.15 0.71 0.16
CA PHE A 34 -16.35 0.71 -0.69
C PHE A 34 -16.61 2.06 -1.36
N ASN A 35 -15.96 3.14 -0.92
CA ASN A 35 -16.19 4.48 -1.46
C ASN A 35 -15.05 4.93 -2.38
N VAL A 36 -13.82 4.47 -2.13
CA VAL A 36 -12.64 4.97 -2.86
C VAL A 36 -11.83 3.79 -3.41
N ARG A 37 -11.86 3.68 -4.75
CA ARG A 37 -11.11 2.68 -5.54
C ARG A 37 -10.51 3.33 -6.78
N GLY A 38 -9.65 2.57 -7.45
CA GLY A 38 -9.04 2.98 -8.71
C GLY A 38 -8.07 4.15 -8.57
N THR A 39 -7.74 4.75 -9.71
CA THR A 39 -6.95 5.98 -9.82
C THR A 39 -7.85 7.21 -9.87
N ASN A 40 -7.31 8.39 -9.50
CA ASN A 40 -7.89 9.68 -9.85
C ASN A 40 -7.19 10.29 -11.08
N ASP A 41 -7.60 11.50 -11.45
CA ASP A 41 -7.07 12.25 -12.59
C ASP A 41 -5.58 12.63 -12.44
N ASP A 42 -5.09 12.73 -11.20
CA ASP A 42 -3.67 12.97 -10.88
C ASP A 42 -2.82 11.68 -10.92
N GLY A 43 -3.43 10.51 -11.18
CA GLY A 43 -2.74 9.23 -11.22
C GLY A 43 -2.54 8.55 -9.85
N ASN A 44 -3.11 9.10 -8.78
CA ASN A 44 -3.01 8.55 -7.44
C ASN A 44 -3.97 7.36 -7.27
N VAL A 45 -3.44 6.17 -6.98
CA VAL A 45 -4.27 5.00 -6.69
C VAL A 45 -4.80 5.02 -5.25
N ALA A 46 -6.05 4.61 -5.10
CA ALA A 46 -6.70 4.59 -3.79
C ALA A 46 -6.01 3.62 -2.83
N ASN A 47 -5.87 4.05 -1.58
CA ASN A 47 -5.29 3.26 -0.47
C ASN A 47 -3.88 2.73 -0.78
N PHE A 48 -3.04 3.54 -1.42
CA PHE A 48 -1.63 3.21 -1.68
C PHE A 48 -0.82 3.12 -0.39
N VAL A 49 -0.09 2.01 -0.22
CA VAL A 49 0.78 1.73 0.93
C VAL A 49 2.13 1.27 0.42
N GLU A 50 3.19 1.83 1.02
CA GLU A 50 4.54 1.30 0.95
C GLU A 50 4.89 0.64 2.28
N THR A 51 5.41 -0.58 2.23
CA THR A 51 6.00 -1.27 3.38
C THR A 51 7.48 -1.48 3.10
N GLU A 52 8.32 -0.88 3.93
CA GLU A 52 9.76 -0.96 3.87
C GLU A 52 10.29 -1.82 5.01
N GLN A 53 11.08 -2.83 4.67
CA GLN A 53 11.85 -3.63 5.60
C GLN A 53 13.31 -3.18 5.56
N VAL A 54 13.82 -2.73 6.70
CA VAL A 54 15.23 -2.34 6.85
C VAL A 54 15.92 -3.29 7.82
N ILE A 55 17.05 -3.86 7.42
CA ILE A 55 17.91 -4.70 8.27
C ILE A 55 19.21 -3.96 8.53
N PHE A 56 19.54 -3.77 9.80
CA PHE A 56 20.82 -3.25 10.28
C PHE A 56 21.61 -4.42 10.85
N LEU A 57 22.76 -4.72 10.25
CA LEU A 57 23.63 -5.82 10.63
C LEU A 57 25.08 -5.33 10.66
N ASP A 58 25.59 -5.05 11.86
CA ASP A 58 26.88 -4.40 12.08
C ASP A 58 26.99 -3.07 11.32
N GLU A 59 27.87 -2.98 10.31
CA GLU A 59 28.03 -1.79 9.44
C GLU A 59 27.19 -1.86 8.15
N GLU A 60 26.50 -3.00 7.90
CA GLU A 60 25.71 -3.23 6.70
C GLU A 60 24.25 -2.84 6.92
N ILE A 61 23.67 -2.15 5.94
CA ILE A 61 22.25 -1.77 5.93
C ILE A 61 21.64 -2.23 4.62
N ALA A 62 20.54 -2.98 4.70
CA ALA A 62 19.73 -3.37 3.56
C ALA A 62 18.31 -2.83 3.73
N SER A 63 17.72 -2.29 2.66
CA SER A 63 16.32 -1.89 2.60
C SER A 63 15.62 -2.57 1.44
N PHE A 64 14.39 -3.02 1.68
CA PHE A 64 13.51 -3.60 0.69
C PHE A 64 12.11 -3.01 0.82
N VAL A 65 11.55 -2.51 -0.28
CA VAL A 65 10.23 -1.87 -0.31
C VAL A 65 9.26 -2.73 -1.13
N GLN A 66 8.07 -2.95 -0.56
CA GLN A 66 6.93 -3.53 -1.25
C GLN A 66 5.77 -2.53 -1.27
N THR A 67 5.09 -2.45 -2.41
CA THR A 67 3.92 -1.57 -2.59
C THR A 67 2.62 -2.36 -2.67
N ARG A 68 1.53 -1.80 -2.15
CA ARG A 68 0.17 -2.30 -2.32
C ARG A 68 -0.77 -1.11 -2.54
N GLY A 69 -1.78 -1.26 -3.38
CA GLY A 69 -2.81 -0.24 -3.58
C GLY A 69 -3.97 -0.77 -4.40
N SER A 70 -4.90 0.12 -4.75
CA SER A 70 -5.91 -0.19 -5.76
C SER A 70 -5.27 -0.41 -7.13
N ILE A 71 -5.95 -1.17 -7.99
CA ILE A 71 -5.55 -1.33 -9.39
C ILE A 71 -5.56 0.07 -10.06
N PRO A 72 -4.53 0.43 -10.85
CA PRO A 72 -4.40 1.75 -11.48
C PRO A 72 -5.35 1.89 -12.69
N LEU A 73 -6.65 1.88 -12.41
CA LEU A 73 -7.73 2.03 -13.38
C LEU A 73 -8.76 3.00 -12.82
N PHE A 74 -9.40 3.79 -13.67
CA PHE A 74 -10.59 4.54 -13.25
C PHE A 74 -11.66 3.53 -12.82
N TRP A 75 -12.19 3.72 -11.62
CA TRP A 75 -13.11 2.78 -11.00
C TRP A 75 -14.26 3.53 -10.37
N GLU A 76 -15.46 3.25 -10.86
CA GLU A 76 -16.70 3.68 -10.25
C GLU A 76 -17.49 2.45 -9.81
N GLN A 77 -18.03 2.49 -8.60
CA GLN A 77 -18.92 1.44 -8.12
C GLN A 77 -20.34 2.00 -8.11
N PRO A 78 -21.23 1.60 -9.05
CA PRO A 78 -22.63 1.94 -8.93
C PRO A 78 -23.14 1.39 -7.59
N GLY A 79 -23.89 2.22 -6.85
CA GLY A 79 -24.37 1.88 -5.51
C GLY A 79 -25.14 0.56 -5.47
N ILE A 80 -25.36 0.02 -4.26
CA ILE A 80 -26.09 -1.24 -4.05
C ILE A 80 -27.54 -1.09 -4.57
N GLN A 81 -27.74 -1.43 -5.84
CA GLN A 81 -28.96 -2.06 -6.31
C GLN A 81 -28.63 -3.54 -6.50
N VAL A 82 -29.38 -4.38 -5.81
CA VAL A 82 -29.25 -5.84 -5.83
C VAL A 82 -29.67 -6.34 -7.22
N MET A 83 -28.75 -6.32 -8.18
CA MET A 83 -28.81 -7.16 -9.38
C MET A 83 -27.41 -7.18 -10.00
N LEU A 84 -26.90 -8.39 -10.27
CA LEU A 84 -25.59 -8.67 -10.86
C LEU A 84 -25.17 -7.60 -11.88
N HIS A 85 -24.31 -6.66 -11.48
CA HIS A 85 -23.69 -5.72 -12.40
C HIS A 85 -22.19 -5.97 -12.41
N ILE A 86 -21.74 -6.54 -13.52
CA ILE A 86 -20.34 -6.67 -13.90
C ILE A 86 -19.75 -5.25 -13.95
N THR A 87 -18.53 -5.12 -13.40
CA THR A 87 -17.75 -3.89 -13.39
C THR A 87 -17.60 -3.32 -14.81
N GLU A 88 -18.10 -2.11 -15.06
CA GLU A 88 -17.83 -1.41 -16.32
C GLU A 88 -16.45 -0.75 -16.25
N PHE A 89 -15.59 -1.12 -17.20
CA PHE A 89 -14.38 -0.38 -17.51
C PHE A 89 -14.77 0.84 -18.35
N GLN A 90 -14.87 2.02 -17.74
CA GLN A 90 -14.97 3.24 -18.53
C GLN A 90 -13.60 3.55 -19.14
N LYS A 91 -13.47 3.31 -20.44
CA LYS A 91 -12.34 3.79 -21.24
C LYS A 91 -12.66 5.19 -21.74
N PHE A 92 -11.71 6.09 -21.49
CA PHE A 92 -11.39 7.31 -22.21
C PHE A 92 -12.15 7.53 -23.54
N LEU A 93 -13.02 8.54 -23.53
CA LEU A 93 -13.21 9.50 -24.62
C LEU A 93 -12.94 10.90 -24.05
#